data_AF-A0A660YEY8-F1
#
_entry.id   AF-A0A660YEY8-F1
#
_cell.length_a   1.000
_cell.length_b   1.000
_cell.length_c   1.000
_cell.angle_alpha   90.00
_cell.angle_beta   90.00
_cell.angle_gamma   90.00
#
_symmetry.space_group_name_H-M   'P 1'
#
loop_
_entity.id
_entity.type
_entity.pdbx_description
1 polymer ?
#
loop_
_entity_poly.entity_id
_entity_poly.type
_entity_poly.pdbx_seq_one_letter_code
_entity_poly.pdbx_strand_id
1 'polypeptide(L)'
;MDFEQVLATFNPADIAIIRSLLDGEEVDYFFHGEHFSRLRPLVEPARLMVAKDQVQKATEILKDLELTYMPFSAFMPPKKEAAR
;
A
#
# COMPACT_ATOMS: atom_id res chain seq x y z
N MET A 1 16.58 -4.00 -10.31
CA MET A 1 15.97 -4.19 -8.97
C MET A 1 14.50 -4.42 -9.20
N ASP A 2 14.00 -5.59 -8.83
CA ASP A 2 12.59 -5.93 -8.97
C ASP A 2 11.83 -5.42 -7.74
N PHE A 3 10.66 -4.81 -7.96
CA PHE A 3 9.80 -4.31 -6.90
C PHE A 3 8.44 -4.98 -6.97
N GLU A 4 7.86 -5.25 -5.81
CA GLU A 4 6.54 -5.86 -5.67
C GLU A 4 5.63 -4.96 -4.83
N GLN A 5 4.35 -4.93 -5.19
CA GLN A 5 3.35 -4.16 -4.45
C GLN A 5 3.00 -4.87 -3.15
N VAL A 6 3.13 -4.17 -2.02
CA VAL A 6 2.80 -4.70 -0.68
C VAL A 6 1.44 -4.21 -0.18
N LEU A 7 1.13 -2.93 -0.38
CA LEU A 7 -0.16 -2.34 0.01
C LEU A 7 -0.55 -1.17 -0.89
N ALA A 8 -1.79 -0.67 -0.73
CA ALA A 8 -2.24 0.57 -1.34
C ALA A 8 -3.06 1.40 -0.35
N THR A 9 -2.91 2.73 -0.38
CA THR A 9 -3.66 3.67 0.49
C THR A 9 -3.97 4.98 -0.22
N PHE A 10 -5.10 5.61 0.14
CA PHE A 10 -5.44 6.99 -0.25
C PHE A 10 -5.05 8.01 0.82
N ASN A 11 -4.65 7.55 2.01
CA ASN A 11 -4.44 8.41 3.16
C ASN A 11 -2.98 8.87 3.22
N PRO A 12 -2.70 10.18 3.10
CA PRO A 12 -1.34 10.70 3.20
C PRO A 12 -0.72 10.50 4.60
N ALA A 13 -1.54 10.36 5.65
CA ALA A 13 -1.03 10.05 7.00
C ALA A 13 -0.46 8.63 7.08
N ASP A 14 -1.15 7.64 6.48
CA ASP A 14 -0.63 6.27 6.38
C ASP A 14 0.70 6.24 5.66
N ILE A 15 0.82 6.98 4.54
CA ILE A 15 2.07 7.10 3.78
C ILE A 15 3.20 7.62 4.69
N ALA A 16 2.95 8.67 5.47
CA ALA A 16 3.96 9.23 6.37
C ALA A 16 4.41 8.24 7.46
N ILE A 17 3.46 7.50 8.05
CA ILE A 17 3.76 6.49 9.08
C ILE A 17 4.55 5.33 8.48
N ILE A 18 4.11 4.81 7.33
CA ILE A 18 4.79 3.72 6.62
C ILE A 18 6.23 4.13 6.26
N ARG A 19 6.43 5.34 5.74
CA ARG A 19 7.77 5.85 5.44
C ARG A 19 8.66 5.81 6.67
N SER A 20 8.19 6.37 7.80
CA SER A 20 8.96 6.40 9.04
C SER A 20 9.36 5.01 9.54
N LEU A 21 8.51 4.00 9.38
CA LEU A 21 8.81 2.63 9.83
C LEU A 21 9.78 1.92 8.90
N LEU A 22 9.57 2.02 7.59
CA LEU A 22 10.43 1.38 6.60
C LEU A 22 11.82 2.03 6.52
N ASP A 23 11.89 3.36 6.68
CA ASP A 23 13.16 4.10 6.75
C ASP A 23 13.97 3.68 7.98
N GLY A 24 13.32 3.46 9.13
CA GLY A 24 13.97 3.01 10.37
C GLY A 24 14.53 1.58 10.28
N GLU A 25 14.00 0.77 9.38
CA GLU A 25 14.38 -0.61 9.15
C GLU A 25 15.20 -0.81 7.87
N GLU A 26 15.65 0.27 7.22
CA GLU A 26 16.48 0.26 6.01
C GLU A 26 15.87 -0.59 4.88
N VAL A 27 14.56 -0.46 4.66
CA VAL A 27 13.85 -1.12 3.56
C VAL A 27 13.90 -0.26 2.30
N ASP A 28 14.18 -0.87 1.15
CA ASP A 28 14.15 -0.25 -0.17
C ASP A 28 12.71 -0.22 -0.71
N TYR A 29 12.10 0.96 -0.75
CA TYR A 29 10.72 1.13 -1.21
C TYR A 29 10.48 2.45 -1.95
N PHE A 30 9.35 2.53 -2.65
CA PHE A 30 8.79 3.79 -3.13
C PHE A 30 7.26 3.75 -3.18
N PHE A 31 6.62 4.91 -3.23
CA PHE A 31 5.18 5.01 -3.45
C PHE A 31 4.88 5.37 -4.91
N HIS A 32 4.21 4.47 -5.61
CA HIS A 32 3.71 4.74 -6.94
C HIS A 32 2.34 5.42 -6.87
N GLY A 33 2.18 6.57 -7.54
CA GLY A 33 0.89 7.25 -7.65
C GLY A 33 0.49 8.13 -6.45
N GLU A 34 1.40 8.40 -5.51
CA GLU A 34 1.06 9.20 -4.31
C GLU A 34 0.59 10.63 -4.61
N HIS A 35 1.00 11.21 -5.74
CA HIS A 35 0.59 12.56 -6.13
C HIS A 35 -0.86 12.66 -6.62
N PHE A 36 -1.47 11.54 -7.03
CA PHE A 36 -2.87 11.51 -7.46
C PHE A 36 -3.85 11.64 -6.29
N SER A 37 -3.41 11.42 -5.05
CA SER A 37 -4.21 11.60 -3.83
C SER A 37 -4.74 13.02 -3.63
N ARG A 38 -4.14 14.02 -4.30
CA ARG A 38 -4.51 15.44 -4.20
C ARG A 38 -5.51 15.89 -5.28
N LEU A 39 -5.78 15.05 -6.28
CA LEU A 39 -6.75 15.36 -7.33
C LEU A 39 -8.17 15.04 -6.86
N ARG A 40 -9.14 15.79 -7.40
CA ARG A 40 -10.58 15.56 -7.20
C ARG A 40 -11.22 15.31 -8.57
N PRO A 41 -11.93 14.18 -8.77
CA PRO A 41 -12.13 13.06 -7.83
C PRO A 41 -10.83 12.28 -7.57
N LEU A 42 -10.80 11.49 -6.49
CA LEU A 42 -9.70 10.55 -6.25
C LEU A 42 -9.62 9.57 -7.43
N VAL A 43 -8.45 9.50 -8.08
CA VAL A 43 -8.27 8.72 -9.32
C VAL A 43 -7.65 7.35 -9.03
N GLU A 44 -6.56 7.32 -8.26
CA GLU A 44 -5.88 6.09 -7.89
C GLU A 44 -5.21 6.19 -6.50
N PRO A 45 -5.10 5.08 -5.76
CA PRO A 45 -4.39 5.06 -4.49
C PRO A 45 -2.88 5.02 -4.71
N ALA A 46 -2.13 5.52 -3.72
CA ALA A 46 -0.70 5.32 -3.65
C ALA A 46 -0.41 3.83 -3.38
N ARG A 47 0.41 3.20 -4.21
CA ARG A 47 0.84 1.81 -4.07
C ARG A 47 2.24 1.77 -3.46
N LEU A 48 2.39 1.09 -2.33
CA LEU A 48 3.70 0.83 -1.75
C LEU A 48 4.38 -0.28 -2.55
N MET A 49 5.52 0.06 -3.15
CA MET A 49 6.37 -0.85 -3.92
C MET A 49 7.64 -1.11 -3.10
N VAL A 50 7.95 -2.37 -2.81
CA VAL A 50 9.11 -2.78 -2.00
C VAL A 50 10.02 -3.68 -2.83
N ALA A 51 11.33 -3.60 -2.62
CA ALA A 51 12.29 -4.50 -3.25
C ALA A 51 11.90 -5.96 -2.97
N LYS A 52 11.89 -6.79 -4.02
CA LYS A 52 11.31 -8.14 -4.00
C LYS A 52 11.90 -9.06 -2.91
N ASP A 53 13.18 -8.92 -2.64
CA ASP A 53 13.93 -9.64 -1.61
C ASP A 53 13.63 -9.17 -0.17
N GLN A 54 13.01 -8.00 -0.01
CA GLN A 54 12.66 -7.40 1.29
C GLN A 54 11.15 -7.41 1.58
N VAL A 55 10.32 -7.91 0.65
CA VAL A 55 8.85 -7.96 0.79
C VAL A 55 8.42 -8.63 2.09
N GLN A 56 9.03 -9.75 2.45
CA GLN A 56 8.71 -10.46 3.69
C GLN A 56 9.00 -9.59 4.92
N LYS A 57 10.16 -8.93 4.96
CA LYS A 57 10.56 -8.03 6.05
C LYS A 57 9.58 -6.86 6.18
N ALA A 58 9.28 -6.20 5.06
CA ALA A 58 8.33 -5.08 5.05
C ALA A 58 6.94 -5.51 5.52
N THR A 59 6.47 -6.68 5.09
CA THR A 59 5.16 -7.21 5.51
C THR A 59 5.12 -7.44 7.02
N GLU A 60 6.19 -8.00 7.60
CA GLU A 60 6.28 -8.23 9.04
C GLU A 60 6.35 -6.93 9.86
N ILE A 61 7.01 -5.88 9.35
CA ILE A 61 7.03 -4.55 10.00
C ILE A 61 5.64 -3.92 9.99
N LEU A 62 4.91 -4.09 8.88
CA LEU A 62 3.65 -3.41 8.65
C LEU A 62 2.44 -4.14 9.24
N LYS A 63 2.57 -5.40 9.66
CA LYS A 63 1.45 -6.22 10.16
C LYS A 63 0.80 -5.67 11.43
N ASP A 64 1.57 -4.95 12.25
CA ASP A 64 1.12 -4.41 13.55
C ASP A 64 0.56 -2.98 13.41
N LEU A 65 0.60 -2.41 12.20
CA LEU A 65 -0.07 -1.15 11.94
C LEU A 65 -1.57 -1.38 11.84
N GLU A 66 -2.30 -0.91 12.85
CA GLU A 66 -3.73 -0.62 12.71
C GLU A 66 -3.91 0.61 11.81
N LEU A 67 -3.64 0.47 10.51
CA LEU A 67 -3.86 1.52 9.53
C LEU A 67 -5.34 1.93 9.56
N THR A 68 -5.57 3.21 9.79
CA THR A 68 -6.91 3.74 9.96
C THR A 68 -7.53 3.88 8.56
N TYR A 69 -8.50 3.00 8.26
CA TYR A 69 -9.41 2.96 7.09
C TYR A 69 -9.03 2.08 5.89
N MET A 70 -9.29 0.78 6.01
CA MET A 70 -10.42 0.04 5.41
C MET A 70 -10.03 -1.45 5.32
N PRO A 71 -10.87 -2.39 5.79
CA PRO A 71 -10.62 -3.80 5.53
C PRO A 71 -10.60 -4.05 4.01
N PHE A 72 -9.62 -4.84 3.56
CA PHE A 72 -9.37 -5.20 2.16
C PHE A 72 -10.63 -5.70 1.40
N SER A 73 -11.64 -6.17 2.14
CA SER A 73 -12.97 -6.54 1.62
C SER A 73 -13.75 -5.40 0.96
N ALA A 74 -13.41 -4.14 1.19
CA ALA A 74 -14.07 -3.00 0.55
C ALA A 74 -13.49 -2.65 -0.84
N PHE A 75 -12.25 -3.06 -1.12
CA PHE A 75 -11.57 -2.71 -2.38
C PHE A 75 -11.80 -3.73 -3.50
N MET A 76 -12.12 -4.99 -3.17
CA MET A 76 -12.47 -6.01 -4.16
C MET A 76 -13.98 -6.25 -4.15
N PRO A 77 -14.75 -5.83 -5.17
CA PRO A 77 -16.09 -6.36 -5.34
C PRO A 77 -15.97 -7.89 -5.48
N PRO A 78 -16.91 -8.68 -4.92
CA PRO A 78 -16.91 -10.12 -5.14
C PRO A 78 -16.87 -10.35 -6.65
N LYS A 79 -15.98 -11.25 -7.10
CA LYS A 79 -16.06 -11.78 -8.46
C LYS A 79 -17.48 -12.30 -8.60
N LYS A 80 -18.33 -11.60 -9.36
CA LYS A 80 -19.58 -12.19 -9.80
C LYS A 80 -19.16 -13.44 -10.56
N GLU A 81 -19.49 -14.61 -10.03
CA GLU A 81 -19.52 -15.83 -10.81
C GLU A 81 -20.27 -15.47 -12.09
N ALA A 82 -19.57 -15.58 -13.22
CA ALA A 82 -20.20 -15.50 -14.51
C ALA A 82 -21.13 -16.71 -14.61
N ALA A 83 -22.36 -16.53 -14.15
CA ALA A 83 -23.43 -17.45 -14.41
C ALA A 83 -23.65 -17.47 -15.93
N ARG A 84 -23.21 -18.54 -16.56
CA ARG A 84 -23.71 -19.06 -17.84
C ARG A 84 -23.68 -20.57 -17.79
#